data_AF-A0A6L5Z3F5-F1
#
_entry.id   AF-A0A6L5Z3F5-F1
#
_cell.length_a   1.000
_cell.length_b   1.000
_cell.length_c   1.000
_cell.angle_alpha   90.00
_cell.angle_beta   90.00
_cell.angle_gamma   90.00
#
_symmetry.space_group_name_H-M   'P 1'
#
loop_
_entity.id
_entity.type
_entity.pdbx_description
1 polymer ?
#
loop_
_entity_poly.entity_id
_entity_poly.type
_entity_poly.pdbx_seq_one_letter_code
_entity_poly.pdbx_strand_id
1 'polypeptide(L)'
;MQNVAGAHFSAIGLVRGQKHAQGVREAKESELPLPDAVRHIPPREYRNARAHAIRATELRLKAQEANLDNREAHLFLDEVAVDLKMANAERVEREASKKEHAAQEELARAGQVRSEADAYAEGLTEGLEAIIAHQIDYQPEDESHQIRLCDGPAAMTPEKQSGLWDRVRPAYDRLLKFAKKAALFRERIYGLRRSEEEVARRAKIVVDAEQRAGRPVDEVLAQVMADAEGREYNEDDFPGAWAIQKRADPQVIEKRLVGMTNQIIRGCYLATRDAAEITAEGQAIHSDFVRGQTVLEYEAGRRGFDLDTGRHDPKAAADPERAKLHTDQDFQSITVIRRDNQSQLVGH
;
A
#
# COMPACT_ATOMS: atom_id res chain seq x y z
N MET A 1 -92.66 40.34 -57.48
CA MET A 1 -91.32 40.97 -57.60
C MET A 1 -90.79 40.85 -59.04
N GLN A 2 -91.41 41.51 -60.03
CA GLN A 2 -91.07 41.37 -61.46
C GLN A 2 -90.37 42.62 -62.06
N ASN A 3 -90.08 43.65 -61.25
CA ASN A 3 -89.54 44.94 -61.74
C ASN A 3 -88.05 45.20 -61.43
N VAL A 4 -87.31 44.26 -60.83
CA VAL A 4 -85.88 44.48 -60.48
C VAL A 4 -84.95 44.23 -61.68
N ALA A 5 -85.29 43.28 -62.56
CA ALA A 5 -84.50 43.00 -63.75
C ALA A 5 -84.55 44.16 -64.77
N GLY A 6 -85.71 44.79 -64.97
CA GLY A 6 -85.85 45.93 -65.89
C GLY A 6 -85.04 47.16 -65.45
N ALA A 7 -84.99 47.42 -64.14
CA ALA A 7 -84.25 48.56 -63.58
C ALA A 7 -82.73 48.42 -63.73
N HIS A 8 -82.17 47.22 -63.53
CA HIS A 8 -80.73 46.97 -63.65
C HIS A 8 -80.24 47.08 -65.11
N PHE A 9 -81.06 46.71 -66.10
CA PHE A 9 -80.68 46.85 -67.52
C PHE A 9 -80.88 48.26 -68.07
N SER A 10 -81.77 49.06 -67.48
CA SER A 10 -81.92 50.49 -67.81
C SER A 10 -80.74 51.34 -67.32
N ALA A 11 -80.16 51.01 -66.17
CA ALA A 11 -79.07 51.79 -65.56
C ALA A 11 -77.71 51.71 -66.30
N ILE A 12 -77.51 50.70 -67.15
CA ILE A 12 -76.26 50.48 -67.91
C ILE A 12 -76.43 50.92 -69.39
N GLY A 13 -77.50 51.64 -69.73
CA GLY A 13 -77.68 52.23 -71.06
C GLY A 13 -77.76 51.23 -72.22
N LEU A 14 -78.20 50.00 -71.97
CA LEU A 14 -78.24 48.93 -72.98
C LEU A 14 -79.67 48.44 -73.20
N VAL A 15 -80.37 49.06 -74.16
CA VAL A 15 -81.61 48.51 -74.71
C VAL A 15 -81.25 47.20 -75.42
N ARG A 16 -81.92 46.08 -75.08
CA ARG A 16 -81.70 44.75 -75.70
C ARG A 16 -81.60 44.89 -77.23
N GLY A 17 -80.42 44.61 -77.78
CA GLY A 17 -80.15 44.64 -79.23
C GLY A 17 -79.26 45.78 -79.73
N GLN A 18 -79.01 46.84 -78.94
CA GLN A 18 -78.21 48.00 -79.39
C GLN A 18 -76.74 47.66 -79.65
N LYS A 19 -76.09 46.87 -78.77
CA LYS A 19 -74.69 46.45 -78.95
C LYS A 19 -74.47 45.58 -80.19
N HIS A 20 -75.42 44.72 -80.52
CA HIS A 20 -75.34 43.90 -81.73
C HIS A 20 -75.56 44.74 -82.98
N ALA A 21 -76.53 45.66 -82.95
CA ALA A 21 -76.77 46.61 -84.05
C ALA A 21 -75.59 47.56 -84.27
N GLN A 22 -74.92 48.00 -83.20
CA GLN A 22 -73.71 48.81 -83.27
C GLN A 22 -72.53 48.01 -83.83
N GLY A 23 -72.31 46.78 -83.36
CA GLY A 23 -71.27 45.89 -83.92
C GLY A 23 -71.51 45.53 -85.40
N VAL A 24 -72.77 45.44 -85.84
CA VAL A 24 -73.12 45.25 -87.26
C VAL A 24 -72.86 46.53 -88.08
N ARG A 25 -73.09 47.72 -87.52
CA ARG A 25 -72.76 48.99 -88.19
C ARG A 25 -71.25 49.21 -88.29
N GLU A 26 -70.52 49.00 -87.20
CA GLU A 26 -69.05 49.12 -87.16
C GLU A 26 -68.38 48.10 -88.08
N ALA A 27 -68.85 46.84 -88.13
CA ALA A 27 -68.35 45.85 -89.08
C ALA A 27 -68.61 46.23 -90.54
N LYS A 28 -69.76 46.87 -90.82
CA LYS A 28 -70.14 47.33 -92.16
C LYS A 28 -69.41 48.61 -92.59
N GLU A 29 -69.08 49.50 -91.65
CA GLU A 29 -68.22 50.67 -91.87
C GLU A 29 -66.74 50.31 -92.01
N SER A 30 -66.29 49.20 -91.40
CA SER A 30 -64.87 48.79 -91.35
C SER A 30 -64.51 47.64 -92.31
N GLU A 31 -65.41 47.22 -93.21
CA GLU A 31 -65.27 46.05 -94.11
C GLU A 31 -64.87 44.73 -93.41
N LEU A 32 -65.13 44.61 -92.11
CA LEU A 32 -64.87 43.40 -91.35
C LEU A 32 -66.03 42.40 -91.54
N PRO A 33 -65.75 41.07 -91.44
CA PRO A 33 -66.81 40.08 -91.50
C PRO A 33 -67.87 40.39 -90.43
N LEU A 34 -69.13 40.40 -90.87
CA LEU A 34 -70.27 40.62 -89.99
C LEU A 34 -70.17 39.66 -88.79
N PRO A 35 -70.39 40.13 -87.55
CA PRO A 35 -70.38 39.24 -86.41
C PRO A 35 -71.38 38.12 -86.65
N ASP A 36 -70.92 36.87 -86.56
CA ASP A 36 -71.73 35.68 -86.79
C ASP A 36 -73.05 35.84 -86.05
N ALA A 37 -74.17 35.61 -86.76
CA ALA A 37 -75.49 35.68 -86.17
C ALA A 37 -75.47 34.82 -84.91
N VAL A 38 -75.69 35.45 -83.75
CA VAL A 38 -75.62 34.76 -82.46
C VAL A 38 -76.60 33.61 -82.54
N ARG A 39 -76.06 32.40 -82.70
CA ARG A 39 -76.88 31.19 -82.84
C ARG A 39 -77.77 31.16 -81.62
N HIS A 40 -79.08 31.26 -81.84
CA HIS A 40 -80.04 31.20 -80.75
C HIS A 40 -79.97 29.79 -80.16
N ILE A 41 -79.18 29.64 -79.10
CA ILE A 41 -79.08 28.40 -78.34
C ILE A 41 -80.41 28.29 -77.58
N PRO A 42 -81.28 27.31 -77.90
CA PRO A 42 -82.50 27.13 -77.15
C PRO A 42 -82.17 26.97 -75.65
N PRO A 43 -82.99 27.51 -74.74
CA PRO A 43 -82.69 27.53 -73.30
C PRO A 43 -82.31 26.16 -72.71
N ARG A 44 -82.82 25.07 -73.29
CA ARG A 44 -82.48 23.69 -72.91
C ARG A 44 -81.03 23.34 -73.25
N GLU A 45 -80.55 23.69 -74.45
CA GLU A 45 -79.15 23.47 -74.84
C GLU A 45 -78.20 24.32 -73.99
N TYR A 46 -78.54 25.57 -73.70
CA TYR A 46 -77.74 26.42 -72.82
C TYR A 46 -77.65 25.86 -71.40
N ARG A 47 -78.78 25.40 -70.83
CA ARG A 47 -78.80 24.74 -69.51
C ARG A 47 -77.97 23.46 -69.50
N ASN A 48 -78.05 22.64 -70.55
CA ASN A 48 -77.26 21.41 -70.68
C ASN A 48 -75.77 21.72 -70.81
N ALA A 49 -75.37 22.65 -71.69
CA ALA A 49 -73.99 23.05 -71.87
C ALA A 49 -73.39 23.64 -70.59
N ARG A 50 -74.16 24.47 -69.87
CA ARG A 50 -73.76 25.01 -68.56
C ARG A 50 -73.63 23.91 -67.50
N ALA A 51 -74.57 22.95 -67.46
CA ALA A 51 -74.50 21.82 -66.54
C ALA A 51 -73.28 20.91 -66.84
N HIS A 52 -72.95 20.69 -68.11
CA HIS A 52 -71.74 19.97 -68.52
C HIS A 52 -70.47 20.73 -68.13
N ALA A 53 -70.42 22.04 -68.35
CA ALA A 53 -69.28 22.87 -67.95
C ALA A 53 -69.08 22.85 -66.43
N ILE A 54 -70.15 22.98 -65.65
CA ILE A 54 -70.11 22.88 -64.18
C ILE A 54 -69.60 21.50 -63.74
N ARG A 55 -70.14 20.41 -64.30
CA ARG A 55 -69.65 19.05 -64.00
C ARG A 55 -68.18 18.85 -64.37
N ALA A 56 -67.73 19.38 -65.50
CA ALA A 56 -66.33 19.31 -65.92
C ALA A 56 -65.43 20.07 -64.95
N THR A 57 -65.84 21.25 -64.47
CA THR A 57 -65.11 22.00 -63.44
C THR A 57 -65.11 21.27 -62.10
N GLU A 58 -66.23 20.68 -61.68
CA GLU A 58 -66.33 19.89 -60.46
C GLU A 58 -65.43 18.66 -60.50
N LEU A 59 -65.39 17.93 -61.63
CA LEU A 59 -64.49 16.79 -61.81
C LEU A 59 -63.02 17.22 -61.77
N ARG A 60 -62.68 18.35 -62.39
CA ARG A 60 -61.31 18.89 -62.35
C ARG A 60 -60.91 19.30 -60.93
N LEU A 61 -61.80 19.97 -60.20
CA LEU A 61 -61.56 20.35 -58.80
C LEU A 61 -61.39 19.12 -57.92
N LYS A 62 -62.27 18.11 -58.04
CA LYS A 62 -62.13 16.83 -57.31
C LYS A 62 -60.81 16.12 -57.62
N ALA A 63 -60.37 16.14 -58.88
CA ALA A 63 -59.08 15.57 -59.25
C ALA A 63 -57.90 16.38 -58.68
N GLN A 64 -58.03 17.70 -58.59
CA GLN A 64 -57.04 18.56 -57.93
C GLN A 64 -57.00 18.33 -56.42
N GLU A 65 -58.15 18.25 -55.75
CA GLU A 65 -58.27 17.92 -54.32
C GLU A 65 -57.63 16.57 -54.03
N ALA A 66 -57.97 15.52 -54.77
CA ALA A 66 -57.36 14.20 -54.60
C ALA A 66 -55.83 14.21 -54.80
N ASN A 67 -55.30 15.04 -55.71
CA ASN A 67 -53.86 15.20 -55.88
C ASN A 67 -53.20 15.96 -54.72
N LEU A 68 -53.89 16.95 -54.15
CA LEU A 68 -53.42 17.66 -52.97
C LEU A 68 -53.42 16.75 -51.74
N ASP A 69 -54.49 15.99 -51.52
CA ASP A 69 -54.60 15.01 -50.43
C ASP A 69 -53.49 13.97 -50.51
N ASN A 70 -53.21 13.42 -51.71
CA ASN A 70 -52.11 12.49 -51.92
C ASN A 70 -50.74 13.12 -51.61
N ARG A 71 -50.54 14.38 -52.00
CA ARG A 71 -49.29 15.10 -51.73
C ARG A 71 -49.11 15.39 -50.24
N GLU A 72 -50.16 15.80 -49.55
CA GLU A 72 -50.15 16.00 -48.09
C GLU A 72 -49.87 14.69 -47.36
N ALA A 73 -50.48 13.58 -47.78
CA ALA A 73 -50.18 12.25 -47.23
C ALA A 73 -48.70 11.87 -47.41
N HIS A 74 -48.11 12.14 -48.58
CA HIS A 74 -46.67 11.89 -48.80
C HIS A 74 -45.78 12.77 -47.92
N LEU A 75 -46.09 14.06 -47.80
CA LEU A 75 -45.33 14.98 -46.94
C LEU A 75 -45.39 14.56 -45.47
N PHE A 76 -46.57 14.14 -45.00
CA PHE A 76 -46.74 13.62 -43.65
C PHE A 76 -45.92 12.35 -43.41
N LEU A 77 -45.92 11.41 -44.37
CA LEU A 77 -45.11 10.18 -44.27
C LEU A 77 -43.61 10.48 -44.26
N ASP A 78 -43.16 11.46 -45.07
CA ASP A 78 -41.77 11.90 -45.08
C ASP A 78 -41.36 12.56 -43.76
N GLU A 79 -42.22 13.41 -43.19
CA GLU A 79 -42.01 14.04 -41.88
C GLU A 79 -41.88 12.99 -40.77
N VAL A 80 -42.81 12.04 -40.70
CA VAL A 80 -42.75 10.91 -39.75
C VAL A 80 -41.49 10.07 -39.94
N ALA A 81 -41.07 9.85 -41.19
CA ALA A 81 -39.85 9.09 -41.48
C ALA A 81 -38.58 9.85 -41.07
N VAL A 82 -38.56 11.18 -41.20
CA VAL A 82 -37.45 12.03 -40.72
C VAL A 82 -37.41 12.02 -39.20
N ASP A 83 -38.55 12.21 -38.52
CA ASP A 83 -38.63 12.18 -37.05
C ASP A 83 -38.17 10.83 -36.49
N LEU A 84 -38.59 9.72 -37.11
CA LEU A 84 -38.16 8.39 -36.70
C LEU A 84 -36.66 8.16 -36.91
N LYS A 85 -36.08 8.71 -37.99
CA LYS A 85 -34.63 8.68 -38.23
C LYS A 85 -33.87 9.51 -37.20
N MET A 86 -34.36 10.71 -36.89
CA MET A 86 -33.76 11.59 -35.87
C MET A 86 -33.81 10.93 -34.48
N ALA A 87 -34.97 10.42 -34.07
CA ALA A 87 -35.12 9.73 -32.79
C ALA A 87 -34.20 8.50 -32.68
N ASN A 88 -34.05 7.73 -33.76
CA ASN A 88 -33.12 6.60 -33.80
C ASN A 88 -31.65 7.06 -33.74
N ALA A 89 -31.29 8.13 -34.45
CA ALA A 89 -29.95 8.70 -34.41
C ALA A 89 -29.59 9.19 -32.99
N GLU A 90 -30.50 9.92 -32.34
CA GLU A 90 -30.33 10.35 -30.95
C GLU A 90 -30.17 9.17 -29.98
N ARG A 91 -30.95 8.09 -30.18
CA ARG A 91 -30.82 6.89 -29.34
C ARG A 91 -29.45 6.24 -29.52
N VAL A 92 -29.00 6.09 -30.76
CA VAL A 92 -27.68 5.51 -31.07
C VAL A 92 -26.56 6.37 -30.50
N GLU A 93 -26.66 7.70 -30.61
CA GLU A 93 -25.69 8.64 -30.06
C GLU A 93 -25.63 8.56 -28.52
N ARG A 94 -26.79 8.52 -27.86
CA ARG A 94 -26.86 8.33 -26.39
C ARG A 94 -26.28 6.99 -25.95
N GLU A 95 -26.54 5.92 -26.69
CA GLU A 95 -25.96 4.60 -26.39
C GLU A 95 -24.45 4.57 -26.62
N ALA A 96 -23.96 5.19 -27.69
CA ALA A 96 -22.53 5.32 -27.97
C ALA A 96 -21.83 6.13 -26.86
N SER A 97 -22.37 7.28 -26.49
CA SER A 97 -21.84 8.12 -25.41
C SER A 97 -21.82 7.38 -24.06
N LYS A 98 -22.86 6.62 -23.72
CA LYS A 98 -22.87 5.78 -22.51
C LYS A 98 -21.79 4.70 -22.53
N LYS A 99 -21.60 4.03 -23.67
CA LYS A 99 -20.56 3.00 -23.82
C LYS A 99 -19.16 3.59 -23.75
N GLU A 100 -18.95 4.75 -24.36
CA GLU A 100 -17.68 5.47 -24.30
C GLU A 100 -17.36 5.88 -22.86
N HIS A 101 -18.32 6.44 -22.14
CA HIS A 101 -18.12 6.83 -20.74
C HIS A 101 -17.82 5.62 -19.84
N ALA A 102 -18.55 4.51 -20.00
CA ALA A 102 -18.30 3.28 -19.28
C ALA A 102 -16.89 2.70 -19.57
N ALA A 103 -16.45 2.74 -20.83
CA ALA A 103 -15.11 2.30 -21.21
C ALA A 103 -14.01 3.21 -20.62
N GLN A 104 -14.23 4.53 -20.59
CA GLN A 104 -13.31 5.49 -19.95
C GLN A 104 -13.20 5.26 -18.44
N GLU A 105 -14.33 5.01 -17.76
CA GLU A 105 -14.33 4.65 -16.34
C GLU A 105 -13.57 3.35 -16.07
N GLU A 106 -13.78 2.32 -16.90
CA GLU A 106 -13.11 1.03 -16.76
C GLU A 106 -11.58 1.18 -16.95
N LEU A 107 -11.16 1.95 -17.96
CA LEU A 107 -9.75 2.27 -18.18
C LEU A 107 -9.15 3.03 -16.99
N ALA A 108 -9.89 3.99 -16.41
CA ALA A 108 -9.44 4.72 -15.24
C ALA A 108 -9.27 3.80 -14.02
N ARG A 109 -10.24 2.90 -13.77
CA ARG A 109 -10.16 1.89 -12.69
C ARG A 109 -9.00 0.93 -12.91
N ALA A 110 -8.81 0.45 -14.14
CA ALA A 110 -7.69 -0.43 -14.48
C ALA A 110 -6.34 0.29 -14.27
N GLY A 111 -6.25 1.58 -14.61
CA GLY A 111 -5.09 2.41 -14.34
C GLY A 111 -4.78 2.54 -12.84
N GLN A 112 -5.82 2.77 -12.02
CA GLN A 112 -5.69 2.84 -10.56
C GLN A 112 -5.18 1.53 -9.98
N VAL A 113 -5.83 0.40 -10.31
CA VAL A 113 -5.43 -0.93 -9.84
C VAL A 113 -3.99 -1.26 -10.23
N ARG A 114 -3.59 -0.90 -11.46
CA ARG A 114 -2.21 -1.09 -11.91
C ARG A 114 -1.25 -0.24 -11.09
N SER A 115 -1.55 1.04 -10.88
CA SER A 115 -0.67 1.92 -10.08
C SER A 115 -0.54 1.47 -8.62
N GLU A 116 -1.61 0.94 -8.04
CA GLU A 116 -1.59 0.37 -6.69
C GLU A 116 -0.75 -0.92 -6.64
N ALA A 117 -0.85 -1.77 -7.66
CA ALA A 117 -0.06 -2.98 -7.77
C ALA A 117 1.43 -2.69 -7.96
N ASP A 118 1.76 -1.71 -8.81
CA ASP A 118 3.14 -1.27 -9.06
C ASP A 118 3.74 -0.66 -7.76
N ALA A 119 3.00 0.24 -7.09
CA ALA A 119 3.42 0.80 -5.80
C ALA A 119 3.60 -0.26 -4.70
N TYR A 120 2.75 -1.28 -4.68
CA TYR A 120 2.90 -2.42 -3.78
C TYR A 120 4.17 -3.24 -4.07
N ALA A 121 4.46 -3.53 -5.35
CA ALA A 121 5.64 -4.29 -5.75
C ALA A 121 6.94 -3.55 -5.46
N GLU A 122 6.99 -2.25 -5.77
CA GLU A 122 8.13 -1.38 -5.46
C GLU A 122 8.34 -1.27 -3.94
N GLY A 123 7.28 -0.95 -3.20
CA GLY A 123 7.33 -0.85 -1.74
C GLY A 123 7.74 -2.15 -1.06
N LEU A 124 7.33 -3.31 -1.60
CA LEU A 124 7.77 -4.61 -1.11
C LEU A 124 9.26 -4.84 -1.37
N THR A 125 9.75 -4.51 -2.56
CA THR A 125 11.16 -4.73 -2.94
C THR A 125 12.07 -3.84 -2.10
N GLU A 126 11.80 -2.54 -2.05
CA GLU A 126 12.56 -1.60 -1.22
C GLU A 126 12.49 -1.97 0.27
N GLY A 127 11.31 -2.35 0.76
CA GLY A 127 11.13 -2.75 2.16
C GLY A 127 11.94 -4.00 2.52
N LEU A 128 12.04 -4.98 1.64
CA LEU A 128 12.85 -6.19 1.87
C LEU A 128 14.34 -5.84 1.94
N GLU A 129 14.83 -5.02 1.01
CA GLU A 129 16.22 -4.54 1.01
C GLU A 129 16.53 -3.74 2.29
N ALA A 130 15.62 -2.85 2.70
CA ALA A 130 15.77 -2.08 3.93
C ALA A 130 15.81 -2.94 5.19
N ILE A 131 15.02 -4.03 5.24
CA ILE A 131 15.06 -5.00 6.37
C ILE A 131 16.38 -5.76 6.38
N ILE A 132 16.86 -6.22 5.21
CA ILE A 132 18.15 -6.92 5.10
C ILE A 132 19.31 -5.99 5.49
N ALA A 133 19.23 -4.72 5.08
CA ALA A 133 20.22 -3.69 5.39
C ALA A 133 20.10 -3.10 6.82
N HIS A 134 19.16 -3.60 7.65
CA HIS A 134 18.91 -3.09 9.01
C HIS A 134 18.53 -1.60 9.09
N GLN A 135 17.95 -1.04 8.03
CA GLN A 135 17.37 0.31 8.03
C GLN A 135 15.97 0.31 8.64
N ILE A 136 15.23 -0.79 8.44
CA ILE A 136 13.95 -1.09 9.09
C ILE A 136 14.13 -2.39 9.87
N ASP A 137 13.66 -2.42 11.11
CA ASP A 137 13.71 -3.63 11.94
C ASP A 137 12.35 -3.98 12.57
N TYR A 138 12.28 -5.19 13.09
CA TYR A 138 11.12 -5.72 13.80
C TYR A 138 11.16 -5.30 15.27
N GLN A 139 10.11 -4.63 15.73
CA GLN A 139 9.91 -4.40 17.15
C GLN A 139 8.98 -5.49 17.72
N PRO A 140 9.46 -6.34 18.65
CA PRO A 140 8.61 -7.32 19.31
C PRO A 140 7.51 -6.64 20.13
N GLU A 141 6.45 -7.40 20.42
CA GLU A 141 5.39 -6.94 21.30
C GLU A 141 5.95 -6.67 22.70
N ASP A 142 5.63 -5.52 23.25
CA ASP A 142 5.96 -5.11 24.62
C ASP A 142 4.67 -4.67 25.31
N GLU A 143 4.66 -4.57 26.65
CA GLU A 143 3.49 -4.21 27.45
C GLU A 143 2.83 -2.89 27.01
N SER A 144 3.59 -2.04 26.29
CA SER A 144 3.19 -0.71 25.83
C SER A 144 2.88 -0.60 24.34
N HIS A 145 3.27 -1.56 23.49
CA HIS A 145 3.20 -1.39 22.03
C HIS A 145 2.84 -2.68 21.28
N GLN A 146 1.94 -2.54 20.30
CA GLN A 146 1.63 -3.59 19.34
C GLN A 146 2.83 -3.87 18.42
N ILE A 147 2.88 -5.10 17.91
CA ILE A 147 3.87 -5.56 16.93
C ILE A 147 3.93 -4.60 15.74
N ARG A 148 5.12 -4.03 15.49
CA ARG A 148 5.33 -3.07 14.40
C ARG A 148 6.74 -3.13 13.82
N LEU A 149 6.90 -2.55 12.64
CA LEU A 149 8.21 -2.22 12.10
C LEU A 149 8.69 -0.89 12.73
N CYS A 150 9.98 -0.79 13.03
CA CYS A 150 10.63 0.41 13.57
C CYS A 150 11.91 0.73 12.79
N ASP A 151 12.50 1.88 13.07
CA ASP A 151 13.80 2.23 12.52
C ASP A 151 14.88 1.29 13.10
N GLY A 152 15.70 0.74 12.22
CA GLY A 152 16.76 -0.19 12.60
C GLY A 152 18.06 0.51 12.98
N PRO A 153 19.09 -0.26 13.41
CA PRO A 153 20.38 0.30 13.83
C PRO A 153 21.14 1.01 12.70
N ALA A 154 20.84 0.69 11.44
CA ALA A 154 21.41 1.32 10.26
C ALA A 154 20.44 2.30 9.59
N ALA A 155 19.48 2.85 10.34
CA ALA A 155 18.53 3.84 9.84
C ALA A 155 19.23 5.04 9.18
N MET A 156 18.61 5.55 8.11
CA MET A 156 19.13 6.69 7.36
C MET A 156 18.84 8.02 8.09
N THR A 157 19.21 9.14 7.48
CA THR A 157 18.78 10.46 7.96
C THR A 157 17.25 10.53 8.06
N PRO A 158 16.67 11.25 9.04
CA PRO A 158 15.22 11.25 9.30
C PRO A 158 14.36 11.55 8.06
N GLU A 159 14.83 12.46 7.19
CA GLU A 159 14.16 12.81 5.94
C GLU A 159 14.10 11.63 4.96
N LYS A 160 15.23 10.93 4.77
CA LYS A 160 15.31 9.75 3.90
C LYS A 160 14.51 8.59 4.48
N GLN A 161 14.54 8.44 5.80
CA GLN A 161 13.80 7.42 6.52
C GLN A 161 12.29 7.62 6.39
N SER A 162 11.79 8.85 6.54
CA SER A 162 10.37 9.17 6.29
C SER A 162 9.96 8.86 4.86
N GLY A 163 10.79 9.23 3.88
CA GLY A 163 10.51 8.93 2.47
C GLY A 163 10.51 7.43 2.18
N LEU A 164 11.37 6.65 2.84
CA LEU A 164 11.34 5.19 2.77
C LEU A 164 10.02 4.63 3.34
N TRP A 165 9.59 5.11 4.51
CA TRP A 165 8.32 4.70 5.11
C TRP A 165 7.11 4.98 4.22
N ASP A 166 7.09 6.12 3.51
CA ASP A 166 6.02 6.45 2.56
C ASP A 166 5.96 5.46 1.40
N ARG A 167 7.12 5.11 0.81
CA ARG A 167 7.20 4.16 -0.32
C ARG A 167 6.89 2.73 0.09
N VAL A 168 7.27 2.34 1.30
CA VAL A 168 7.11 0.98 1.82
C VAL A 168 5.70 0.72 2.38
N ARG A 169 4.95 1.78 2.72
CA ARG A 169 3.61 1.71 3.31
C ARG A 169 2.63 0.77 2.60
N PRO A 170 2.54 0.74 1.26
CA PRO A 170 1.61 -0.17 0.57
C PRO A 170 1.84 -1.65 0.90
N ALA A 171 3.08 -2.04 1.21
CA ALA A 171 3.48 -3.42 1.47
C ALA A 171 3.72 -3.74 2.96
N TYR A 172 3.35 -2.83 3.87
CA TYR A 172 3.70 -2.88 5.30
C TYR A 172 3.40 -4.22 5.97
N ASP A 173 2.18 -4.75 5.82
CA ASP A 173 1.75 -5.98 6.48
C ASP A 173 2.56 -7.21 6.06
N ARG A 174 2.97 -7.25 4.79
CA ARG A 174 3.78 -8.35 4.26
C ARG A 174 5.21 -8.27 4.79
N LEU A 175 5.73 -7.05 4.86
CA LEU A 175 7.07 -6.77 5.37
C LEU A 175 7.17 -7.03 6.87
N LEU A 176 6.13 -6.71 7.65
CA LEU A 176 6.09 -7.03 9.08
C LEU A 176 6.23 -8.54 9.34
N LYS A 177 5.55 -9.36 8.54
CA LYS A 177 5.67 -10.83 8.62
C LYS A 177 7.07 -11.32 8.23
N PHE A 178 7.69 -10.68 7.24
CA PHE A 178 9.05 -11.00 6.83
C PHE A 178 10.08 -10.60 7.90
N ALA A 179 10.01 -9.36 8.39
CA ALA A 179 10.88 -8.83 9.43
C ALA A 179 10.84 -9.69 10.70
N LYS A 180 9.65 -10.14 11.12
CA LYS A 180 9.51 -11.08 12.24
C LYS A 180 10.30 -12.37 12.03
N LYS A 181 10.21 -12.96 10.83
CA LYS A 181 10.97 -14.18 10.50
C LYS A 181 12.48 -13.91 10.43
N ALA A 182 12.88 -12.78 9.84
CA ALA A 182 14.27 -12.37 9.76
C ALA A 182 14.88 -12.10 11.15
N ALA A 183 14.12 -11.51 12.09
CA ALA A 183 14.53 -11.33 13.47
C ALA A 183 14.76 -12.68 14.18
N LEU A 184 13.79 -13.60 14.13
CA LEU A 184 13.94 -14.94 14.71
C LEU A 184 15.12 -15.72 14.11
N PHE A 185 15.34 -15.60 12.79
CA PHE A 185 16.47 -16.24 12.13
C PHE A 185 17.81 -15.65 12.57
N ARG A 186 17.88 -14.32 12.72
CA ARG A 186 19.06 -13.64 13.26
C ARG A 186 19.34 -14.07 14.69
N GLU A 187 18.36 -14.07 15.58
CA GLU A 187 18.49 -14.56 16.96
C GLU A 187 19.03 -15.99 17.00
N ARG A 188 18.53 -16.87 16.12
CA ARG A 188 19.04 -18.24 16.00
C ARG A 188 20.50 -18.28 15.54
N ILE A 189 20.89 -17.50 14.54
CA ILE A 189 22.29 -17.44 14.08
C ILE A 189 23.20 -16.89 15.17
N TYR A 190 22.82 -15.80 15.83
CA TYR A 190 23.59 -15.24 16.93
C TYR A 190 23.69 -16.21 18.10
N GLY A 191 22.62 -16.94 18.41
CA GLY A 191 22.64 -18.02 19.40
C GLY A 191 23.59 -19.16 19.04
N LEU A 192 23.60 -19.58 17.77
CA LEU A 192 24.54 -20.60 17.29
C LEU A 192 25.99 -20.12 17.36
N ARG A 193 26.29 -18.91 16.89
CA ARG A 193 27.64 -18.33 17.00
C ARG A 193 28.11 -18.23 18.45
N ARG A 194 27.25 -17.74 19.35
CA ARG A 194 27.55 -17.72 20.80
C ARG A 194 27.81 -19.12 21.35
N SER A 195 27.06 -20.14 20.90
CA SER A 195 27.28 -21.52 21.33
C SER A 195 28.60 -22.08 20.79
N GLU A 196 28.99 -21.76 19.56
CA GLU A 196 30.27 -22.14 18.97
C GLU A 196 31.43 -21.46 19.71
N GLU A 197 31.29 -20.18 20.04
CA GLU A 197 32.25 -19.42 20.84
C GLU A 197 32.39 -20.00 22.25
N GLU A 198 31.27 -20.39 22.89
CA GLU A 198 31.30 -21.01 24.21
C GLU A 198 31.94 -22.41 24.16
N VAL A 199 31.70 -23.18 23.11
CA VAL A 199 32.36 -24.48 22.89
C VAL A 199 33.86 -24.30 22.68
N ALA A 200 34.28 -23.34 21.85
CA ALA A 200 35.69 -23.02 21.64
C ALA A 200 36.37 -22.57 22.95
N ARG A 201 35.69 -21.74 23.74
CA ARG A 201 36.15 -21.31 25.07
C ARG A 201 36.37 -22.51 26.00
N ARG A 202 35.38 -23.39 26.11
CA ARG A 202 35.47 -24.59 26.97
C ARG A 202 36.55 -25.55 26.47
N ALA A 203 36.69 -25.71 25.15
CA ALA A 203 37.73 -26.53 24.55
C ALA A 203 39.12 -26.02 24.94
N LYS A 204 39.37 -24.70 24.85
CA LYS A 204 40.64 -24.08 25.26
C LYS A 204 40.99 -24.39 26.72
N ILE A 205 40.05 -24.21 27.64
CA ILE A 205 40.26 -24.50 29.07
C ILE A 205 40.64 -25.96 29.30
N VAL A 206 39.97 -26.90 28.60
CA VAL A 206 40.26 -28.34 28.73
C VAL A 206 41.63 -28.68 28.14
N VAL A 207 41.99 -28.11 26.98
CA VAL A 207 43.31 -28.28 26.36
C VAL A 207 44.40 -27.79 27.31
N ASP A 208 44.27 -26.58 27.86
CA ASP A 208 45.24 -26.01 28.80
C ASP A 208 45.39 -26.88 30.05
N ALA A 209 44.28 -27.44 30.57
CA ALA A 209 44.28 -28.34 31.72
C ALA A 209 44.97 -29.69 31.42
N GLU A 210 44.70 -30.31 30.28
CA GLU A 210 45.32 -31.58 29.86
C GLU A 210 46.81 -31.40 29.58
N GLN A 211 47.21 -30.28 28.96
CA GLN A 211 48.61 -29.92 28.75
C GLN A 211 49.34 -29.70 30.08
N ARG A 212 48.75 -28.96 31.03
CA ARG A 212 49.30 -28.79 32.39
C ARG A 212 49.43 -30.13 33.12
N ALA A 213 48.53 -31.08 32.85
CA ALA A 213 48.57 -32.43 33.40
C ALA A 213 49.52 -33.40 32.65
N GLY A 214 50.16 -32.96 31.55
CA GLY A 214 51.08 -33.77 30.74
C GLY A 214 50.41 -34.89 29.95
N ARG A 215 49.11 -34.77 29.68
CA ARG A 215 48.32 -35.76 28.94
C ARG A 215 48.14 -35.34 27.47
N PRO A 216 47.99 -36.30 26.53
CA PRO A 216 47.74 -35.99 25.14
C PRO A 216 46.34 -35.39 24.94
N VAL A 217 46.26 -34.31 24.15
CA VAL A 217 45.00 -33.65 23.79
C VAL A 217 44.32 -34.43 22.66
N ASP A 218 43.01 -34.64 22.76
CA ASP A 218 42.20 -35.33 21.76
C ASP A 218 42.20 -34.57 20.42
N GLU A 219 42.19 -35.29 19.30
CA GLU A 219 42.29 -34.75 17.93
C GLU A 219 41.12 -33.81 17.60
N VAL A 220 39.93 -34.12 18.12
CA VAL A 220 38.73 -33.28 17.97
C VAL A 220 38.90 -31.93 18.68
N LEU A 221 39.50 -31.91 19.88
CA LEU A 221 39.77 -30.67 20.62
C LEU A 221 40.90 -29.86 19.98
N ALA A 222 41.92 -30.54 19.46
CA ALA A 222 43.00 -29.91 18.70
C ALA A 222 42.47 -29.23 17.42
N GLN A 223 41.52 -29.84 16.73
CA GLN A 223 40.92 -29.28 15.52
C GLN A 223 40.04 -28.04 15.81
N VAL A 224 39.23 -28.08 16.89
CA VAL A 224 38.47 -26.91 17.35
C VAL A 224 39.39 -25.75 17.74
N MET A 225 40.57 -26.04 18.30
CA MET A 225 41.59 -25.03 18.61
C MET A 225 42.27 -24.48 17.36
N ALA A 226 42.63 -25.32 16.40
CA ALA A 226 43.25 -24.90 15.14
C ALA A 226 42.34 -23.95 14.34
N ASP A 227 41.03 -24.19 14.36
CA ASP A 227 40.04 -23.29 13.73
C ASP A 227 39.87 -21.95 14.49
N ALA A 228 40.30 -21.89 15.76
CA ALA A 228 40.26 -20.70 16.60
C ALA A 228 41.60 -19.94 16.66
N GLU A 229 42.72 -20.55 16.25
CA GLU A 229 44.04 -19.93 16.21
C GLU A 229 44.08 -18.79 15.17
N GLY A 230 44.52 -17.61 15.61
CA GLY A 230 44.59 -16.40 14.77
C GLY A 230 43.32 -15.55 14.72
N ARG A 231 42.27 -15.91 15.47
CA ARG A 231 41.06 -15.08 15.59
C ARG A 231 41.34 -13.86 16.45
N GLU A 232 41.07 -12.66 15.94
CA GLU A 232 41.03 -11.45 16.76
C GLU A 232 39.74 -11.44 17.59
N TYR A 233 39.86 -11.43 18.92
CA TYR A 233 38.71 -11.27 19.80
C TYR A 233 38.46 -9.79 20.11
N ASN A 234 37.18 -9.42 20.20
CA ASN A 234 36.69 -8.13 20.64
C ASN A 234 35.88 -8.28 21.94
N GLU A 235 35.33 -7.17 22.47
CA GLU A 235 34.56 -7.20 23.73
C GLU A 235 33.25 -8.00 23.61
N ASP A 236 32.61 -7.98 22.43
CA ASP A 236 31.32 -8.63 22.19
C ASP A 236 31.42 -10.17 22.21
N ASP A 237 32.61 -10.72 21.96
CA ASP A 237 32.90 -12.17 22.01
C ASP A 237 32.92 -12.72 23.47
N PHE A 238 32.92 -11.83 24.47
CA PHE A 238 32.95 -12.18 25.89
C PHE A 238 31.72 -11.64 26.64
N PRO A 239 30.52 -12.20 26.41
CA PRO A 239 29.31 -11.72 27.06
C PRO A 239 29.43 -11.77 28.58
N GLY A 240 29.18 -10.63 29.21
CA GLY A 240 29.25 -10.46 30.67
C GLY A 240 30.66 -10.14 31.20
N ALA A 241 31.71 -10.23 30.39
CA ALA A 241 33.02 -9.69 30.74
C ALA A 241 32.99 -8.16 30.69
N TRP A 242 33.95 -7.54 31.37
CA TRP A 242 34.08 -6.08 31.37
C TRP A 242 35.50 -5.68 30.98
N ALA A 243 35.64 -5.14 29.76
CA ALA A 243 36.87 -4.52 29.33
C ALA A 243 36.93 -3.07 29.81
N ILE A 244 38.00 -2.69 30.52
CA ILE A 244 38.20 -1.31 30.98
C ILE A 244 39.39 -0.69 30.24
N GLN A 245 39.09 0.26 29.37
CA GLN A 245 40.10 1.04 28.64
C GLN A 245 41.01 1.83 29.59
N LYS A 246 42.29 1.99 29.22
CA LYS A 246 43.31 2.70 30.04
C LYS A 246 42.92 4.11 30.47
N ARG A 247 42.04 4.79 29.71
CA ARG A 247 41.58 6.17 29.97
C ARG A 247 40.08 6.25 30.29
N ALA A 248 39.48 5.14 30.72
CA ALA A 248 38.08 5.14 31.14
C ALA A 248 37.88 6.10 32.32
N ASP A 249 36.76 6.83 32.31
CA ASP A 249 36.42 7.80 33.36
C ASP A 249 36.14 7.07 34.68
N PRO A 250 36.89 7.34 35.76
CA PRO A 250 36.66 6.74 37.07
C PRO A 250 35.24 6.92 37.61
N GLN A 251 34.57 8.04 37.29
CA GLN A 251 33.20 8.29 37.77
C GLN A 251 32.19 7.34 37.10
N VAL A 252 32.39 7.03 35.82
CA VAL A 252 31.55 6.07 35.08
C VAL A 252 31.76 4.66 35.62
N ILE A 253 33.01 4.28 35.92
CA ILE A 253 33.36 3.00 36.55
C ILE A 253 32.68 2.89 37.92
N GLU A 254 32.84 3.87 38.80
CA GLU A 254 32.23 3.86 40.14
C GLU A 254 30.71 3.78 40.05
N LYS A 255 30.07 4.56 39.18
CA LYS A 255 28.62 4.51 38.97
C LYS A 255 28.14 3.12 38.56
N ARG A 256 28.86 2.45 37.65
CA ARG A 256 28.55 1.08 37.25
C ARG A 256 28.73 0.10 38.41
N LEU A 257 29.81 0.20 39.18
CA LEU A 257 30.06 -0.63 40.36
C LEU A 257 28.98 -0.46 41.43
N VAL A 258 28.53 0.78 41.70
CA VAL A 258 27.40 1.05 42.61
C VAL A 258 26.15 0.24 42.24
N GLY A 259 25.86 0.13 40.95
CA GLY A 259 24.67 -0.57 40.45
C GLY A 259 24.76 -2.09 40.43
N MET A 260 25.95 -2.67 40.61
CA MET A 260 26.14 -4.13 40.58
C MET A 260 25.94 -4.74 41.97
N THR A 261 25.13 -5.79 42.07
CA THR A 261 25.04 -6.64 43.26
C THR A 261 26.27 -7.56 43.37
N ASN A 262 26.48 -8.23 44.49
CA ASN A 262 27.62 -9.14 44.67
C ASN A 262 27.60 -10.31 43.68
N GLN A 263 26.41 -10.87 43.39
CA GLN A 263 26.23 -11.91 42.37
C GLN A 263 26.61 -11.41 40.96
N ILE A 264 26.21 -10.19 40.61
CA ILE A 264 26.58 -9.59 39.31
C ILE A 264 28.08 -9.35 39.24
N ILE A 265 28.70 -8.85 40.33
CA ILE A 265 30.15 -8.67 40.41
C ILE A 265 30.87 -10.01 40.20
N ARG A 266 30.41 -11.08 40.86
CA ARG A 266 31.01 -12.41 40.71
C ARG A 266 30.90 -12.94 39.28
N GLY A 267 29.71 -12.88 38.69
CA GLY A 267 29.50 -13.33 37.31
C GLY A 267 30.36 -12.55 36.33
N CYS A 268 30.40 -11.22 36.49
CA CYS A 268 31.25 -10.33 35.70
C CYS A 268 32.74 -10.64 35.88
N TYR A 269 33.18 -10.91 37.11
CA TYR A 269 34.56 -11.27 37.42
C TYR A 269 34.98 -12.57 36.75
N LEU A 270 34.18 -13.63 36.89
CA LEU A 270 34.48 -14.93 36.29
C LEU A 270 34.55 -14.80 34.76
N ALA A 271 33.59 -14.12 34.13
CA ALA A 271 33.61 -13.86 32.70
C ALA A 271 34.83 -13.03 32.25
N THR A 272 35.20 -12.02 33.04
CA THR A 272 36.36 -11.13 32.76
C THR A 272 37.70 -11.86 32.94
N ARG A 273 37.80 -12.71 33.97
CA ARG A 273 38.98 -13.55 34.22
C ARG A 273 39.18 -14.55 33.09
N ASP A 274 38.13 -15.25 32.68
CA ASP A 274 38.18 -16.20 31.58
C ASP A 274 38.55 -15.48 30.27
N ALA A 275 37.96 -14.30 30.00
CA ALA A 275 38.32 -13.48 28.85
C ALA A 275 39.81 -13.10 28.87
N ALA A 276 40.33 -12.65 30.01
CA ALA A 276 41.74 -12.31 30.16
C ALA A 276 42.67 -13.52 29.92
N GLU A 277 42.34 -14.72 30.41
CA GLU A 277 43.11 -15.95 30.16
C GLU A 277 43.08 -16.33 28.67
N ILE A 278 41.91 -16.22 28.02
CA ILE A 278 41.75 -16.55 26.59
C ILE A 278 42.56 -15.59 25.71
N THR A 279 42.59 -14.29 26.03
CA THR A 279 43.28 -13.27 25.22
C THR A 279 44.76 -13.08 25.58
N ALA A 280 45.32 -13.86 26.52
CA ALA A 280 46.67 -13.65 27.06
C ALA A 280 47.80 -13.64 26.00
N GLU A 281 47.58 -14.31 24.87
CA GLU A 281 48.54 -14.40 23.77
C GLU A 281 48.39 -13.25 22.76
N GLY A 282 48.96 -12.08 23.10
CA GLY A 282 49.28 -11.03 22.13
C GLY A 282 48.12 -10.17 21.61
N GLN A 283 46.91 -10.31 22.17
CA GLN A 283 45.78 -9.48 21.76
C GLN A 283 45.74 -8.14 22.49
N ALA A 284 45.39 -7.07 21.76
CA ALA A 284 45.34 -5.72 22.30
C ALA A 284 44.35 -5.57 23.48
N ILE A 285 43.22 -6.29 23.42
CA ILE A 285 42.13 -6.20 24.41
C ILE A 285 42.46 -6.87 25.75
N HIS A 286 43.47 -7.75 25.81
CA HIS A 286 43.86 -8.45 27.04
C HIS A 286 44.13 -7.48 28.20
N SER A 287 44.85 -6.39 27.92
CA SER A 287 45.17 -5.40 28.94
C SER A 287 43.94 -4.65 29.48
N ASP A 288 42.84 -4.59 28.71
CA ASP A 288 41.57 -4.00 29.14
C ASP A 288 40.80 -4.97 30.05
N PHE A 289 40.81 -6.27 29.75
CA PHE A 289 40.19 -7.28 30.63
C PHE A 289 40.94 -7.43 31.95
N VAL A 290 42.28 -7.41 31.95
CA VAL A 290 43.08 -7.42 33.20
C VAL A 290 42.76 -6.19 34.05
N ARG A 291 42.58 -5.00 33.43
CA ARG A 291 42.12 -3.81 34.16
C ARG A 291 40.73 -4.00 34.75
N GLY A 292 39.80 -4.57 33.98
CA GLY A 292 38.45 -4.93 34.43
C GLY A 292 38.47 -5.85 35.65
N GLN A 293 39.28 -6.91 35.58
CA GLN A 293 39.47 -7.86 36.67
C GLN A 293 39.95 -7.16 37.94
N THR A 294 41.00 -6.34 37.87
CA THR A 294 41.54 -5.60 39.03
C THR A 294 40.50 -4.66 39.65
N VAL A 295 39.68 -4.00 38.83
CA VAL A 295 38.60 -3.11 39.32
C VAL A 295 37.53 -3.92 40.06
N LEU A 296 37.15 -5.10 39.55
CA LEU A 296 36.17 -5.97 40.20
C LEU A 296 36.72 -6.56 41.51
N GLU A 297 37.99 -6.98 41.53
CA GLU A 297 38.68 -7.43 42.75
C GLU A 297 38.76 -6.33 43.81
N TYR A 298 39.06 -5.10 43.39
CA TYR A 298 39.08 -3.95 44.28
C TYR A 298 37.71 -3.67 44.91
N GLU A 299 36.63 -3.67 44.11
CA GLU A 299 35.28 -3.46 44.62
C GLU A 299 34.82 -4.61 45.53
N ALA A 300 35.16 -5.86 45.19
CA ALA A 300 34.87 -7.01 46.04
C ALA A 300 35.57 -6.88 47.40
N GLY A 301 36.84 -6.44 47.42
CA GLY A 301 37.57 -6.12 48.65
C GLY A 301 36.94 -4.98 49.47
N ARG A 302 36.43 -3.92 48.80
CA ARG A 302 35.66 -2.86 49.47
C ARG A 302 34.42 -3.40 50.16
N ARG A 303 33.75 -4.39 49.57
CA ARG A 303 32.56 -5.02 50.14
C ARG A 303 32.85 -6.14 51.13
N GLY A 304 34.08 -6.66 51.17
CA GLY A 304 34.38 -7.88 51.93
C GLY A 304 33.74 -9.11 51.29
N PHE A 305 33.62 -9.12 49.96
CA PHE A 305 33.03 -10.21 49.20
C PHE A 305 34.13 -11.06 48.54
N ASP A 306 34.08 -12.37 48.74
CA ASP A 306 35.00 -13.32 48.14
C ASP A 306 34.47 -13.78 46.77
N LEU A 307 35.17 -13.38 45.71
CA LEU A 307 34.79 -13.64 44.33
C LEU A 307 34.86 -15.13 43.95
N ASP A 308 35.76 -15.89 44.58
CA ASP A 308 35.91 -17.31 44.26
C ASP A 308 34.80 -18.12 44.92
N THR A 309 34.56 -17.90 46.21
CA THR A 309 33.59 -18.67 47.00
C THR A 309 32.17 -18.12 46.95
N GLY A 310 31.98 -16.87 46.52
CA GLY A 310 30.69 -16.17 46.53
C GLY A 310 30.19 -15.82 47.93
N ARG A 311 31.08 -15.82 48.93
CA ARG A 311 30.75 -15.55 50.32
C ARG A 311 30.97 -14.07 50.66
N HIS A 312 29.99 -13.46 51.31
CA HIS A 312 30.11 -12.10 51.83
C HIS A 312 30.49 -12.11 53.32
N ASP A 313 31.58 -11.42 53.68
CA ASP A 313 31.97 -11.14 55.05
C ASP A 313 32.12 -9.62 55.28
N PRO A 314 31.06 -8.94 55.74
CA PRO A 314 31.08 -7.50 55.99
C PRO A 314 32.15 -7.05 57.00
N LYS A 315 32.65 -7.95 57.86
CA LYS A 315 33.70 -7.62 58.83
C LYS A 315 35.08 -7.53 58.20
N ALA A 316 35.28 -8.20 57.06
CA ALA A 316 36.50 -8.16 56.28
C ALA A 316 36.52 -7.03 55.23
N ALA A 317 35.41 -6.28 55.12
CA ALA A 317 35.26 -5.21 54.14
C ALA A 317 36.19 -4.01 54.41
N ALA A 318 36.87 -3.54 53.37
CA ALA A 318 37.65 -2.30 53.45
C ALA A 318 36.76 -1.04 53.56
N ASP A 319 35.50 -1.11 53.10
CA ASP A 319 34.51 -0.04 53.17
C ASP A 319 33.20 -0.57 53.80
N PRO A 320 33.01 -0.39 55.12
CA PRO A 320 31.86 -0.93 55.84
C PRO A 320 30.51 -0.39 55.37
N GLU A 321 30.46 0.82 54.82
CA GLU A 321 29.22 1.41 54.30
C GLU A 321 28.86 0.77 52.95
N ARG A 322 29.86 0.52 52.10
CA ARG A 322 29.65 -0.25 50.86
C ARG A 322 29.17 -1.68 51.10
N ALA A 323 29.74 -2.37 52.08
CA ALA A 323 29.35 -3.74 52.43
C ALA A 323 27.88 -3.85 52.88
N LYS A 324 27.35 -2.83 53.59
CA LYS A 324 25.94 -2.82 54.02
C LYS A 324 24.96 -2.71 52.86
N LEU A 325 25.35 -2.07 51.76
CA LEU A 325 24.46 -1.83 50.61
C LEU A 325 24.25 -3.10 49.76
N HIS A 326 25.21 -4.03 49.78
CA HIS A 326 25.21 -5.22 48.93
C HIS A 326 25.38 -6.46 49.78
N THR A 327 24.27 -7.09 50.17
CA THR A 327 24.26 -8.24 51.10
C THR A 327 23.92 -9.57 50.44
N ASP A 328 23.73 -9.57 49.12
CA ASP A 328 23.52 -10.80 48.38
C ASP A 328 24.78 -11.68 48.40
N GLN A 329 24.56 -12.99 48.42
CA GLN A 329 25.61 -14.00 48.41
C GLN A 329 25.08 -15.23 47.65
N ASP A 330 25.98 -16.08 47.17
CA ASP A 330 25.56 -17.30 46.50
C ASP A 330 24.97 -18.31 47.49
N PHE A 331 23.99 -19.08 47.03
CA PHE A 331 23.42 -20.16 47.81
C PHE A 331 24.50 -21.22 48.06
N GLN A 332 24.98 -21.30 49.29
CA GLN A 332 25.75 -22.46 49.72
C GLN A 332 24.82 -23.67 49.67
N SER A 333 25.18 -24.68 48.88
CA SER A 333 24.46 -25.95 48.88
C SER A 333 24.48 -26.50 50.30
N ILE A 334 23.29 -26.80 50.83
CA ILE A 334 23.18 -27.46 52.13
C ILE A 334 23.74 -28.87 51.95
N THR A 335 24.99 -29.08 52.35
CA THR A 335 25.57 -30.43 52.39
C THR A 335 24.89 -31.20 53.52
N VAL A 336 23.81 -31.93 53.19
CA VAL A 336 23.13 -32.80 54.15
C VAL A 336 24.02 -34.02 54.41
N ILE A 337 24.82 -33.96 55.47
CA ILE A 337 25.55 -35.12 55.98
C ILE A 337 24.55 -36.01 56.71
N ARG A 338 24.07 -37.08 56.06
CA ARG A 338 23.30 -38.13 56.74
C ARG A 338 24.24 -38.89 57.67
N ARG A 339 24.00 -38.81 58.98
CA ARG A 339 24.60 -39.74 59.95
C ARG A 339 23.88 -41.08 59.82
N ASP A 340 24.55 -42.07 59.23
CA ASP A 340 24.11 -43.46 59.31
C ASP A 340 24.34 -43.97 60.74
N ASN A 341 23.31 -43.83 61.58
CA ASN A 341 23.23 -44.51 62.88
C ASN A 341 22.64 -45.92 62.70
N GLN A 342 23.24 -46.75 61.84
CA GLN A 342 22.99 -48.19 61.85
C GLN A 342 24.11 -48.90 62.64
N SER A 343 23.97 -48.87 63.96
CA SER A 343 24.52 -49.90 64.82
C SER A 343 23.82 -51.23 64.50
N GLN A 344 24.45 -52.08 63.69
CA GLN A 344 24.08 -53.49 63.58
C GLN A 344 24.48 -54.19 64.90
N LEU A 345 23.51 -54.34 65.79
CA LEU A 345 23.49 -55.37 66.81
C LEU A 345 23.43 -56.73 66.11
N VAL A 346 24.58 -57.33 65.84
CA VAL A 346 24.66 -58.76 65.53
C VAL A 346 24.71 -59.49 66.88
N GLY A 347 23.53 -59.88 67.36
CA GLY A 347 23.42 -60.97 68.31
C GLY A 347 23.56 -62.28 67.56
N HIS A 348 24.57 -63.07 67.92
CA HIS A 348 24.42 -64.48 68.30
C HIS A 348 25.70 -65.01 68.94
#